data_AF-A0A9N9ENM9-F1
#
_entry.id   AF-A0A9N9ENM9-F1
#
_cell.length_a   1.000
_cell.length_b   1.000
_cell.length_c   1.000
_cell.angle_alpha   90.00
_cell.angle_beta   90.00
_cell.angle_gamma   90.00
#
_symmetry.space_group_name_H-M   'P 1'
#
loop_
_entity.id
_entity.type
_entity.pdbx_description
1 polymer ?
#
loop_
_entity_poly.entity_id
_entity_poly.type
_entity_poly.pdbx_seq_one_letter_code
_entity_poly.pdbx_strand_id
1 'polypeptide(L)'
;MTNTRITDPEIIERRLDHAVMLREFSLRRGGKGLHRGGNGVIRDLEFREPLQVSLLTERRVFHPYGLRGGKDGAKGLNLWIRKDKIKGKDRVLNLGGKNSFKVGVGDRVVICTPGGGGWGVPTDETNDDMDIDEAITRFL
;
A
#
# COMPACT_ATOMS: atom_id res chain seq x y z
N MET A 1 -8.35 -9.27 -12.08
CA MET A 1 -9.66 -9.27 -11.39
C MET A 1 -10.17 -7.84 -11.34
N THR A 2 -11.31 -7.56 -11.99
CA THR A 2 -12.06 -6.29 -11.96
C THR A 2 -13.04 -6.26 -10.78
N ASN A 3 -12.74 -6.95 -9.68
CA ASN A 3 -13.64 -6.98 -8.53
C ASN A 3 -13.57 -5.61 -7.83
N THR A 4 -14.55 -4.75 -8.13
CA THR A 4 -14.65 -3.36 -7.68
C THR A 4 -15.09 -3.25 -6.23
N ARG A 5 -15.56 -4.34 -5.61
CA ARG A 5 -15.98 -4.33 -4.21
C ARG A 5 -14.83 -4.75 -3.32
N ILE A 6 -14.29 -3.76 -2.61
CA ILE A 6 -13.37 -3.98 -1.52
C ILE A 6 -14.11 -4.62 -0.33
N THR A 7 -13.47 -5.57 0.35
CA THR A 7 -13.99 -6.10 1.61
C THR A 7 -13.86 -5.04 2.68
N ASP A 8 -14.95 -4.81 3.42
CA ASP A 8 -14.97 -3.88 4.55
C ASP A 8 -13.86 -4.25 5.54
N PRO A 9 -13.10 -3.27 6.06
CA PRO A 9 -12.00 -3.56 6.96
C PRO A 9 -12.38 -4.37 8.20
N GLU A 10 -13.56 -4.11 8.77
CA GLU A 10 -14.07 -4.79 9.97
C GLU A 10 -14.26 -6.30 9.73
N ILE A 11 -14.57 -6.69 8.49
CA ILE A 11 -14.74 -8.09 8.12
C ILE A 11 -13.39 -8.84 8.14
N ILE A 12 -12.29 -8.16 7.84
CA ILE A 12 -10.94 -8.76 7.92
C ILE A 12 -10.61 -9.05 9.38
N GLU A 13 -10.83 -8.10 10.28
CA GLU A 13 -10.56 -8.27 11.72
C GLU A 13 -11.43 -9.38 12.32
N ARG A 14 -12.73 -9.41 11.99
CA ARG A 14 -13.65 -10.42 12.50
C ARG A 14 -13.37 -11.83 11.97
N ARG A 15 -13.02 -11.96 10.69
CA ARG A 15 -12.76 -13.28 10.07
C ARG A 15 -11.46 -13.91 10.53
N LEU A 16 -10.52 -13.10 10.99
CA LEU A 16 -9.24 -13.55 11.54
C LEU A 16 -9.26 -13.55 13.08
N ASP A 17 -10.44 -13.61 13.69
CA ASP A 17 -10.63 -13.69 15.16
C ASP A 17 -9.81 -12.63 15.94
N HIS A 18 -9.77 -11.40 15.43
CA HIS A 18 -8.98 -10.28 15.98
C HIS A 18 -7.45 -10.49 16.02
N ALA A 19 -6.93 -11.53 15.36
CA ALA A 19 -5.50 -11.76 15.21
C ALA A 19 -4.81 -10.70 14.32
N VAL A 20 -5.60 -9.92 13.56
CA VAL A 20 -5.14 -8.80 12.75
C VAL A 20 -5.96 -7.55 13.08
N MET A 21 -5.28 -6.43 13.26
CA MET A 21 -5.87 -5.11 13.47
C MET A 21 -5.48 -4.18 12.31
N LEU A 22 -6.46 -3.49 11.74
CA LEU A 22 -6.21 -2.44 10.77
C LEU A 22 -5.83 -1.14 11.50
N ARG A 23 -4.58 -0.72 11.36
CA ARG A 23 -4.12 0.57 11.90
C ARG A 23 -4.45 1.73 10.99
N GLU A 24 -4.42 1.48 9.68
CA GLU A 24 -4.68 2.52 8.70
C GLU A 24 -5.33 1.96 7.45
N PHE A 25 -6.31 2.72 6.96
CA PHE A 25 -6.86 2.59 5.63
C PHE A 25 -6.99 3.98 5.01
N SER A 26 -6.11 4.31 4.07
CA SER A 26 -6.07 5.63 3.46
C SER A 26 -5.91 5.56 1.95
N LEU A 27 -6.27 6.65 1.27
CA LEU A 27 -6.11 6.78 -0.18
C LEU A 27 -4.68 7.10 -0.54
N ARG A 28 -4.20 6.50 -1.63
CA ARG A 28 -2.89 6.78 -2.22
C ARG A 28 -3.09 7.39 -3.60
N ARG A 29 -2.62 8.62 -3.80
CA ARG A 29 -2.92 9.37 -5.02
C ARG A 29 -2.44 8.64 -6.29
N GLY A 30 -3.27 8.70 -7.34
CA GLY A 30 -2.90 8.26 -8.69
C GLY A 30 -2.08 9.31 -9.45
N GLY A 31 -1.68 8.96 -10.67
CA GLY A 31 -0.87 9.80 -11.55
C GLY A 31 -1.55 11.12 -11.93
N LYS A 32 -0.76 12.20 -11.98
CA LYS A 32 -1.24 13.55 -12.35
C LYS A 32 -1.53 13.61 -13.86
N GLY A 33 -2.55 14.34 -14.26
CA GLY A 33 -2.91 14.60 -15.66
C GLY A 33 -4.16 15.47 -15.73
N LEU A 34 -4.55 15.91 -16.93
CA LEU A 34 -5.83 16.59 -17.15
C LEU A 34 -7.00 15.74 -16.60
N HIS A 35 -6.94 14.43 -16.79
CA HIS A 35 -7.73 13.47 -16.04
C HIS A 35 -6.80 12.66 -15.14
N ARG A 36 -6.99 12.79 -13.84
CA ARG A 36 -6.16 12.09 -12.85
C ARG A 36 -6.40 10.59 -12.88
N GLY A 37 -5.34 9.82 -12.68
CA GLY A 37 -5.44 8.38 -12.52
C GLY A 37 -6.15 8.00 -11.20
N GLY A 38 -6.80 6.85 -11.18
CA GLY A 38 -7.49 6.35 -9.99
C GLY A 38 -6.55 6.17 -8.79
N ASN A 39 -7.03 6.50 -7.60
CA ASN A 39 -6.24 6.34 -6.37
C ASN A 39 -6.06 4.85 -6.02
N GLY A 40 -4.87 4.52 -5.52
CA GLY A 40 -4.64 3.30 -4.76
C GLY A 40 -5.08 3.47 -3.30
N VAL A 41 -4.70 2.51 -2.47
CA VAL A 41 -4.95 2.49 -1.03
C VAL A 41 -3.70 2.05 -0.28
N ILE A 42 -3.52 2.58 0.92
CA ILE A 42 -2.56 2.11 1.92
C ILE A 42 -3.35 1.35 2.97
N ARG A 43 -2.92 0.13 3.27
CA ARG A 43 -3.43 -0.67 4.39
C ARG A 43 -2.28 -1.03 5.31
N ASP A 44 -2.38 -0.62 6.57
CA ASP A 44 -1.42 -1.00 7.61
C ASP A 44 -2.07 -2.01 8.54
N LEU A 45 -1.57 -3.25 8.50
CA LEU A 45 -2.10 -4.38 9.24
C LEU A 45 -1.12 -4.76 10.35
N GLU A 46 -1.55 -4.70 11.61
CA GLU A 46 -0.80 -5.19 12.76
C GLU A 46 -1.27 -6.59 13.16
N PHE A 47 -0.31 -7.48 13.38
CA PHE A 47 -0.58 -8.86 13.77
C PHE A 47 -0.49 -9.00 15.29
N ARG A 48 -1.53 -9.56 15.89
CA ARG A 48 -1.64 -9.79 17.34
C ARG A 48 -1.33 -11.23 17.73
N GLU A 49 -1.23 -12.12 16.74
CA GLU A 49 -0.88 -13.53 16.90
C GLU A 49 0.13 -13.98 15.84
N PRO A 50 0.93 -15.04 16.09
CA PRO A 50 1.81 -15.61 15.08
C PRO A 50 1.00 -16.23 13.93
N LEU A 51 1.21 -15.75 12.71
CA LEU A 51 0.44 -16.17 11.54
C LEU A 51 1.35 -16.44 10.32
N GLN A 52 0.86 -17.27 9.40
CA GLN A 52 1.43 -17.42 8.07
C GLN A 52 0.70 -16.47 7.12
N VAL A 53 1.44 -15.53 6.53
CA VAL A 53 0.90 -14.56 5.58
C VAL A 53 1.38 -14.90 4.17
N SER A 54 0.48 -14.83 3.20
CA SER A 54 0.79 -14.98 1.78
C SER A 54 0.29 -13.75 1.02
N LEU A 55 1.19 -13.11 0.29
CA LEU A 55 0.91 -11.96 -0.56
C LEU A 55 0.91 -12.40 -2.02
N LEU A 56 -0.16 -12.05 -2.72
CA LEU A 56 -0.33 -12.24 -4.16
C LEU A 56 -0.73 -10.91 -4.77
N THR A 57 0.26 -10.11 -5.15
CA THR A 57 0.06 -8.76 -5.65
C THR A 57 0.87 -8.51 -6.92
N GLU A 58 0.33 -7.67 -7.80
CA GLU A 58 0.91 -7.35 -9.10
C GLU A 58 1.26 -5.85 -9.19
N ARG A 59 1.87 -5.44 -10.31
CA ARG A 59 2.25 -4.03 -10.59
C ARG A 59 3.15 -3.43 -9.49
N ARG A 60 4.16 -4.20 -9.08
CA ARG A 60 5.18 -3.80 -8.07
C ARG A 60 6.52 -3.37 -8.68
N VAL A 61 6.78 -3.73 -9.93
CA VAL A 61 8.02 -3.38 -10.66
C VAL A 61 7.77 -2.21 -11.61
N PHE A 62 6.79 -2.37 -12.52
CA PHE A 62 6.42 -1.35 -13.50
C PHE A 62 5.27 -0.47 -13.00
N HIS A 63 5.43 0.84 -13.17
CA HIS A 63 4.40 1.83 -12.88
C HIS A 63 3.23 1.70 -13.87
N PRO A 64 1.99 1.93 -13.42
CA PRO A 64 0.89 2.20 -14.34
C PRO A 64 1.17 3.49 -15.12
N TYR A 65 1.37 3.36 -16.43
CA TYR A 65 1.85 4.47 -17.26
C TYR A 65 0.80 5.57 -17.43
N GLY A 66 1.27 6.81 -17.49
CA GLY A 66 0.48 7.94 -17.94
C GLY A 66 0.31 7.95 -19.46
N LEU A 67 -0.72 8.65 -19.94
CA LEU A 67 -1.05 8.74 -21.36
C LEU A 67 -1.17 10.18 -21.83
N ARG A 68 -0.75 10.46 -23.07
CA ARG A 68 -0.86 11.78 -23.73
C ARG A 68 -0.35 12.95 -22.86
N GLY A 69 0.82 12.76 -22.23
CA GLY A 69 1.43 13.77 -21.36
C GLY A 69 1.01 13.70 -19.89
N GLY A 70 0.15 12.75 -19.51
CA GLY A 70 -0.10 12.44 -18.10
C GLY A 70 1.10 11.75 -17.44
N LYS A 71 1.24 11.93 -16.13
CA LYS A 71 2.28 11.31 -15.30
C LYS A 71 1.87 9.90 -14.86
N ASP A 72 2.88 9.08 -14.65
CA ASP A 72 2.71 7.70 -14.17
C ASP A 72 2.06 7.65 -12.78
N GLY A 73 1.31 6.59 -12.54
CA GLY A 73 0.79 6.26 -11.22
C GLY A 73 1.86 5.59 -10.36
N ALA A 74 1.75 5.74 -9.05
CA ALA A 74 2.73 5.16 -8.14
C ALA A 74 2.67 3.62 -8.17
N LYS A 75 3.83 2.97 -8.28
CA LYS A 75 3.92 1.49 -8.26
C LYS A 75 3.47 0.96 -6.91
N GLY A 76 3.00 -0.27 -6.91
CA GLY A 76 2.68 -0.95 -5.69
C GLY A 76 3.88 -1.18 -4.77
N LEU A 77 3.66 -1.23 -3.46
CA LEU A 77 4.69 -1.53 -2.46
C LEU A 77 4.10 -2.40 -1.36
N ASN A 78 4.88 -3.38 -0.87
CA ASN A 78 4.56 -4.19 0.29
C ASN A 78 5.73 -4.11 1.26
N LEU A 79 5.50 -3.61 2.47
CA LEU A 79 6.50 -3.50 3.52
C LEU A 79 6.13 -4.41 4.69
N TRP A 80 7.13 -5.11 5.22
CA TRP A 80 7.04 -5.80 6.50
C TRP A 80 7.88 -5.03 7.52
N ILE A 81 7.22 -4.50 8.53
CA ILE A 81 7.86 -3.84 9.66
C ILE A 81 7.90 -4.86 10.79
N ARG A 82 9.09 -5.41 11.04
CA ARG A 82 9.33 -6.39 12.09
C ARG A 82 9.89 -5.70 13.31
N LYS A 83 9.30 -5.94 14.49
CA LYS A 83 9.85 -5.44 15.74
C LYS A 83 11.14 -6.19 16.06
N ASP A 84 12.28 -5.50 16.03
CA ASP A 84 13.54 -6.09 16.45
C ASP A 84 13.65 -5.99 17.98
N LYS A 85 13.43 -7.14 18.65
CA LYS A 85 13.54 -7.23 20.11
C LYS A 85 14.97 -7.05 20.63
N ILE A 86 15.98 -7.14 19.76
CA ILE A 86 17.40 -7.15 20.15
C ILE A 86 18.03 -5.76 19.97
N LYS A 87 17.69 -5.06 18.87
CA LYS A 87 18.28 -3.76 18.54
C LYS A 87 17.41 -2.54 18.86
N GLY A 88 16.18 -2.74 19.32
CA GLY A 88 15.27 -1.65 19.71
C GLY A 88 14.80 -0.76 18.55
N LYS A 89 15.12 -1.10 17.29
CA LYS A 89 14.68 -0.39 16.09
C LYS A 89 13.93 -1.35 15.18
N ASP A 90 12.75 -0.93 14.74
CA ASP A 90 11.95 -1.71 13.79
C ASP A 90 12.72 -1.91 12.48
N ARG A 91 12.71 -3.16 11.98
CA ARG A 91 13.32 -3.51 10.71
C ARG A 91 12.26 -3.50 9.63
N VAL A 92 12.48 -2.71 8.59
CA VAL A 92 11.59 -2.63 7.43
C VAL A 92 12.14 -3.47 6.29
N LEU A 93 11.33 -4.39 5.75
CA LEU A 93 11.68 -5.24 4.63
C LEU A 93 10.68 -5.05 3.49
N ASN A 94 11.17 -4.87 2.27
CA ASN A 94 10.32 -4.91 1.08
C ASN A 94 10.05 -6.37 0.69
N LEU A 95 8.77 -6.75 0.65
CA LEU A 95 8.35 -8.13 0.41
C LEU A 95 8.20 -8.49 -1.08
N GLY A 96 8.27 -7.52 -1.98
CA GLY A 96 8.00 -7.73 -3.40
C GLY A 96 6.52 -8.04 -3.69
N GLY A 97 6.23 -8.56 -4.89
CA GLY A 97 4.85 -8.81 -5.35
C GLY A 97 4.22 -10.11 -4.84
N LYS A 98 5.00 -11.18 -4.77
CA LYS A 98 4.56 -12.52 -4.39
C LYS A 98 5.51 -13.07 -3.35
N ASN A 99 5.00 -13.34 -2.15
CA ASN A 99 5.82 -13.84 -1.05
C ASN A 99 4.95 -14.53 0.02
N SER A 100 5.53 -15.48 0.73
CA SER A 100 4.92 -16.15 1.88
C SER A 100 5.89 -16.14 3.04
N PHE A 101 5.46 -15.63 4.19
CA PHE A 101 6.32 -15.43 5.37
C PHE A 101 5.53 -15.57 6.66
N LYS A 102 6.24 -15.84 7.76
CA LYS A 102 5.67 -15.93 9.10
C LYS A 102 5.82 -14.59 9.80
N VAL A 103 4.73 -14.06 10.31
CA VAL A 103 4.70 -12.84 11.13
C VAL A 103 4.60 -13.21 12.60
N GLY A 104 5.23 -12.41 13.46
CA GLY A 104 5.10 -12.50 14.91
C GLY A 104 4.11 -11.48 15.47
N VAL A 105 3.84 -11.60 16.76
CA VAL A 105 3.04 -10.62 17.51
C VAL A 105 3.72 -9.25 17.49
N GLY A 106 2.96 -8.22 17.10
CA GLY A 106 3.39 -6.83 17.00
C GLY A 106 4.09 -6.49 15.68
N ASP A 107 4.28 -7.45 14.77
CA ASP A 107 4.74 -7.16 13.41
C ASP A 107 3.64 -6.45 12.63
N ARG A 108 4.04 -5.64 11.63
CA ARG A 108 3.12 -4.94 10.74
C ARG A 108 3.41 -5.25 9.28
N VAL A 109 2.35 -5.38 8.49
CA VAL A 109 2.44 -5.48 7.02
C VAL A 109 1.68 -4.31 6.42
N VAL A 110 2.42 -3.44 5.73
CA VAL A 110 1.88 -2.29 5.03
C VAL A 110 1.77 -2.62 3.54
N ILE A 111 0.55 -2.54 3.01
CA ILE A 111 0.23 -2.84 1.62
C ILE A 111 -0.20 -1.54 0.94
N CYS A 112 0.63 -1.04 0.04
CA CYS A 112 0.33 0.09 -0.82
C CYS A 112 -0.08 -0.44 -2.20
N THR A 113 -1.35 -0.35 -2.57
CA THR A 113 -1.80 -0.73 -3.90
C THR A 113 -1.32 0.29 -4.94
N PRO A 114 -1.12 -0.12 -6.21
CA PRO A 114 -0.73 0.82 -7.25
C PRO A 114 -1.87 1.82 -7.51
N GLY A 115 -1.52 3.06 -7.86
CA GLY A 115 -2.45 4.04 -8.41
C GLY A 115 -2.47 3.99 -9.94
N GLY A 116 -3.57 4.37 -10.57
CA GLY A 116 -3.65 4.49 -12.04
C GLY A 116 -2.78 5.64 -12.57
N GLY A 117 -2.33 5.55 -13.81
CA GLY A 117 -1.65 6.67 -14.49
C GLY A 117 -2.64 7.77 -14.92
N GLY A 118 -2.17 9.01 -14.97
CA GLY A 118 -2.96 10.15 -15.43
C GLY A 118 -3.04 10.23 -16.94
N TRP A 119 -4.04 10.95 -17.45
CA TRP A 119 -4.22 11.23 -18.88
C TRP A 119 -4.18 12.73 -19.16
N GLY A 120 -3.48 13.15 -20.21
CA GLY A 120 -3.36 14.56 -20.61
C GLY A 120 -2.35 15.34 -19.76
N VAL A 121 -1.88 16.48 -20.28
CA VAL A 121 -0.93 17.34 -19.57
C VAL A 121 -1.59 17.89 -18.29
N PRO A 122 -0.96 17.74 -17.11
CA PRO A 122 -1.47 18.33 -15.88
C PRO A 122 -1.54 19.86 -16.01
N THR A 123 -2.64 20.47 -15.59
CA THR A 123 -2.73 21.92 -15.39
C THR A 123 -2.22 22.27 -13.99
N ASP A 124 -1.56 23.43 -13.85
CA ASP A 124 -0.93 23.87 -12.60
C ASP A 124 -1.92 24.11 -11.44
N GLU A 125 -3.23 24.04 -11.69
CA GLU A 125 -4.30 24.31 -10.72
C GLU A 125 -4.59 23.17 -9.73
N THR A 126 -3.91 22.01 -9.82
CA THR A 126 -4.11 20.95 -8.83
C THR A 126 -3.18 21.13 -7.62
N ASN A 127 -3.66 21.91 -6.64
CA ASN A 127 -3.06 22.09 -5.32
C ASN A 127 -2.44 20.78 -4.78
N ASP A 128 -1.15 20.88 -4.45
CA ASP A 128 -0.30 19.82 -3.92
C ASP A 128 -0.66 19.54 -2.46
N ASP A 129 -1.45 18.49 -2.25
CA ASP A 129 -1.66 17.91 -0.93
C ASP A 129 -0.93 16.56 -0.87
N MET A 130 0.25 16.61 -0.26
CA MET A 130 1.20 15.55 0.12
C MET A 130 1.75 14.67 -0.99
N ASP A 131 3.07 14.70 -1.11
CA ASP A 131 3.85 13.83 -1.97
C ASP A 131 3.69 12.36 -1.53
N ILE A 132 3.45 11.47 -2.50
CA ILE A 132 3.13 10.05 -2.25
C ILE A 132 4.26 9.33 -1.51
N ASP A 133 5.49 9.82 -1.68
CA ASP A 133 6.68 9.29 -1.01
C ASP A 133 6.73 9.70 0.48
N GLU A 134 6.14 10.83 0.86
CA GLU A 134 6.09 11.28 2.26
C GLU A 134 5.20 10.36 3.11
N ALA A 135 4.05 9.96 2.57
CA ALA A 135 3.13 9.02 3.23
C ALA A 135 3.72 7.61 3.43
N ILE A 136 4.72 7.22 2.62
CA ILE A 136 5.47 5.97 2.76
C ILE A 136 6.67 6.16 3.69
N THR A 137 7.30 7.33 3.68
CA THR A 137 8.50 7.65 4.47
C THR A 137 8.26 7.46 5.97
N ARG A 138 7.06 7.73 6.48
CA ARG A 138 6.74 7.45 7.90
C ARG A 138 6.82 5.96 8.31
N PHE A 139 6.86 5.04 7.35
CA PHE A 139 7.01 3.61 7.59
C PHE A 139 8.46 3.13 7.39
N LEU A 140 9.37 3.99 6.95
CA LEU A 140 10.80 3.71 6.72
C LEU A 140 11.66 4.29 7.85
#